data_AF-A0A423V533-F1
#
_entry.id   AF-A0A423V533-F1
#
_cell.length_a   1.000
_cell.length_b   1.000
_cell.length_c   1.000
_cell.angle_alpha   90.00
_cell.angle_beta   90.00
_cell.angle_gamma   90.00
#
_symmetry.space_group_name_H-M   'P 1'
#
loop_
_entity.id
_entity.type
_entity.pdbx_description
1 polymer ?
#
loop_
_entity_poly.entity_id
_entity_poly.type
_entity_poly.pdbx_seq_one_letter_code
_entity_poly.pdbx_strand_id
1 'polypeptide(L)'
;MTIHLLTDIEQALRSSWSAETCTPESRDRWTPDNPARDQCGVTAMVLNDLLGGELVRGEVHVDGVRTDFHWWNRLGMGVEIDLTREQFGPEEVVVGGEVVVRPPGELPRLQEEYALLRDRVAAKLGRS
;
A
#
# COMPACT_ATOMS: atom_id res chain seq x y z
N MET A 1 13.75 6.48 -20.54
CA MET A 1 13.19 5.64 -19.48
C MET A 1 14.20 5.58 -18.34
N THR A 2 13.88 6.19 -17.21
CA THR A 2 14.70 6.06 -15.99
C THR A 2 14.39 4.70 -15.38
N ILE A 3 15.44 3.92 -15.13
CA ILE A 3 15.33 2.68 -14.37
C ILE A 3 15.38 3.07 -12.90
N HIS A 4 14.37 2.69 -12.13
CA HIS A 4 14.37 2.84 -10.68
C HIS A 4 14.61 1.49 -10.03
N LEU A 5 15.42 1.47 -8.99
CA LEU A 5 15.55 0.32 -8.11
C LEU A 5 14.31 0.23 -7.21
N LEU A 6 14.04 -0.96 -6.67
CA LEU A 6 12.98 -1.14 -5.67
C LEU A 6 13.20 -0.22 -4.46
N THR A 7 14.45 0.00 -4.06
CA THR A 7 14.83 0.91 -2.97
C THR A 7 14.46 2.36 -3.26
N ASP A 8 14.54 2.81 -4.51
CA ASP A 8 14.15 4.17 -4.89
C ASP A 8 12.62 4.33 -4.78
N ILE A 9 11.88 3.30 -5.20
CA ILE A 9 10.41 3.26 -5.13
C ILE A 9 9.95 3.22 -3.66
N GLU A 10 10.57 2.37 -2.85
CA GLU A 10 10.31 2.27 -1.42
C GLU A 10 10.56 3.61 -0.72
N GLN A 11 11.71 4.24 -0.96
CA GLN A 11 12.02 5.55 -0.38
C GLN A 11 11.01 6.63 -0.83
N ALA A 12 10.61 6.61 -2.10
CA ALA A 12 9.61 7.55 -2.62
C ALA A 12 8.24 7.34 -1.94
N LEU A 13 7.79 6.10 -1.77
CA LEU A 13 6.55 5.77 -1.07
C LEU A 13 6.58 6.20 0.39
N ARG A 14 7.60 5.75 1.14
CA ARG A 14 7.72 6.02 2.58
C ARG A 14 7.80 7.52 2.89
N SER A 15 8.49 8.28 2.04
CA SER A 15 8.58 9.74 2.19
C SER A 15 7.38 10.53 1.64
N SER A 16 6.38 9.84 1.08
CA SER A 16 5.14 10.44 0.57
C SER A 16 3.93 10.18 1.47
N TRP A 17 4.04 9.20 2.37
CA TRP A 17 2.99 8.91 3.35
C TRP A 17 2.77 10.06 4.31
N SER A 18 1.50 10.34 4.55
CA SER A 18 0.97 11.21 5.59
C SER A 18 -0.42 10.73 5.99
N ALA A 19 -0.99 11.31 7.05
CA ALA A 19 -2.39 11.10 7.40
C ALA A 19 -3.35 11.32 6.20
N GLU A 20 -3.05 12.24 5.29
CA GLU A 20 -3.89 12.52 4.10
C GLU A 20 -3.91 11.40 3.07
N THR A 21 -2.92 10.51 3.10
CA THR A 21 -2.83 9.33 2.21
C THR A 21 -3.37 8.06 2.87
N CYS A 22 -3.71 8.13 4.17
CA CYS A 22 -4.37 7.03 4.87
C CYS A 22 -5.86 7.00 4.54
N THR A 23 -6.47 5.83 4.76
CA THR A 23 -7.93 5.70 4.84
C THR A 23 -8.52 6.81 5.73
N PRO A 24 -9.52 7.60 5.25
CA PRO A 24 -10.07 8.74 5.99
C PRO A 24 -10.50 8.43 7.42
N GLU A 25 -11.04 7.23 7.64
CA GLU A 25 -11.52 6.78 8.94
C GLU A 25 -10.40 6.45 9.94
N SER A 26 -9.15 6.35 9.49
CA SER A 26 -7.99 5.95 10.30
C SER A 26 -6.93 7.06 10.42
N ARG A 27 -7.22 8.28 9.94
CA ARG A 27 -6.25 9.39 9.95
C ARG A 27 -5.78 9.79 11.34
N ASP A 28 -6.63 9.59 12.36
CA ASP A 28 -6.32 9.82 13.77
C ASP A 28 -5.35 8.77 14.35
N ARG A 29 -5.23 7.60 13.72
CA ARG A 29 -4.31 6.53 14.10
C ARG A 29 -2.94 6.65 13.45
N TRP A 30 -2.82 7.46 12.39
CA TRP A 30 -1.55 7.71 11.74
C TRP A 30 -0.65 8.56 12.63
N THR A 31 0.61 8.14 12.78
CA THR A 31 1.63 8.90 13.52
C THR A 31 2.96 8.87 12.78
N PRO A 32 3.87 9.82 13.05
CA PRO A 32 5.23 9.76 12.51
C PRO A 32 6.00 8.50 12.92
N ASP A 33 5.66 7.89 14.06
CA ASP A 33 6.29 6.66 14.55
C ASP A 33 5.75 5.39 13.86
N ASN A 34 4.54 5.45 13.30
CA ASN A 34 3.96 4.39 12.46
C ASN A 34 3.38 4.98 11.16
N PRO A 35 4.25 5.41 10.22
CA PRO A 35 3.81 6.10 9.01
C PRO A 35 3.12 5.17 8.00
N ALA A 36 3.29 3.85 8.15
CA ALA A 36 2.67 2.84 7.31
C ALA A 36 1.21 2.53 7.70
N ARG A 37 0.73 3.03 8.85
CA ARG A 37 -0.62 2.77 9.35
C ARG A 37 -1.68 3.14 8.32
N ASP A 38 -2.51 2.16 7.95
CA ASP A 38 -3.62 2.33 7.01
C ASP A 38 -3.19 2.84 5.61
N GLN A 39 -1.97 2.50 5.19
CA GLN A 39 -1.41 2.84 3.86
C GLN A 39 -1.47 1.69 2.84
N CYS A 40 -1.83 0.48 3.25
CA CYS A 40 -1.64 -0.73 2.44
C CYS A 40 -2.36 -0.69 1.09
N GLY A 41 -3.65 -0.33 1.07
CA GLY A 41 -4.45 -0.30 -0.15
C GLY A 41 -3.87 0.65 -1.20
N VAL A 42 -3.63 1.90 -0.83
CA VAL A 42 -3.10 2.92 -1.76
C VAL A 42 -1.66 2.61 -2.19
N THR A 43 -0.83 2.10 -1.27
CA THR A 43 0.56 1.71 -1.56
C THR A 43 0.61 0.55 -2.54
N ALA A 44 -0.20 -0.49 -2.32
CA ALA A 44 -0.27 -1.65 -3.21
C ALA A 44 -0.74 -1.26 -4.62
N MET A 45 -1.64 -0.28 -4.76
CA MET A 45 -2.08 0.23 -6.06
C MET A 45 -0.98 0.99 -6.79
N VAL A 46 -0.31 1.92 -6.10
CA VAL A 46 0.81 2.70 -6.69
C VAL A 46 1.96 1.78 -7.09
N LEU A 47 2.31 0.81 -6.24
CA LEU A 47 3.37 -0.15 -6.53
C LEU A 47 2.99 -1.05 -7.73
N ASN A 48 1.72 -1.44 -7.83
CA ASN A 48 1.21 -2.19 -8.98
C ASN A 48 1.23 -1.37 -10.28
N ASP A 49 1.04 -0.04 -10.24
CA ASP A 49 1.23 0.81 -11.43
C ASP A 49 2.68 0.89 -11.88
N LEU A 50 3.61 0.86 -10.93
CA LEU A 50 5.04 1.00 -11.22
C LEU A 50 5.67 -0.31 -11.70
N LEU A 51 5.25 -1.44 -11.12
CA LEU A 51 5.91 -2.74 -11.30
C LEU A 51 5.01 -3.80 -11.94
N GLY A 52 3.71 -3.57 -12.04
CA GLY A 52 2.74 -4.58 -12.44
C GLY A 52 2.58 -5.68 -11.39
N GLY A 53 2.38 -6.91 -11.87
CA GLY A 53 2.16 -8.08 -11.02
C GLY A 53 0.72 -8.21 -10.51
N GLU A 54 0.56 -9.06 -9.50
CA GLU A 54 -0.72 -9.39 -8.90
C GLU A 54 -0.96 -8.52 -7.65
N LEU A 55 -2.18 -8.02 -7.49
CA LEU A 55 -2.65 -7.49 -6.22
C LEU A 55 -3.10 -8.64 -5.34
N VAL A 56 -2.61 -8.68 -4.11
CA VAL A 56 -2.96 -9.71 -3.15
C VAL A 56 -3.67 -9.07 -1.97
N ARG A 57 -4.72 -9.72 -1.47
CA ARG A 57 -5.48 -9.31 -0.30
C ARG A 57 -5.52 -10.43 0.73
N GLY A 58 -5.14 -10.09 1.96
CA GLY A 58 -5.28 -10.95 3.14
C GLY A 58 -6.26 -10.34 4.14
N GLU A 59 -6.68 -11.14 5.10
CA GLU A 59 -7.52 -10.69 6.20
C GLU A 59 -6.65 -10.29 7.40
N VAL A 60 -6.95 -9.18 8.06
CA VAL A 60 -6.34 -8.78 9.33
C VAL A 60 -7.22 -9.27 10.47
N HIS A 61 -6.63 -9.97 11.43
CA HIS A 61 -7.30 -10.53 12.59
C HIS A 61 -6.70 -9.97 13.88
N VAL A 62 -7.56 -9.67 14.86
CA VAL A 62 -7.20 -9.32 16.23
C VAL A 62 -7.97 -10.26 17.16
N ASP A 63 -7.27 -10.94 18.07
CA ASP A 63 -7.86 -11.96 18.96
C ASP A 63 -8.70 -13.02 18.22
N GLY A 64 -8.26 -13.40 17.02
CA GLY A 64 -8.93 -14.39 16.16
C GLY A 64 -10.19 -13.89 15.44
N VAL A 65 -10.50 -12.59 15.52
CA VAL A 65 -11.63 -11.96 14.83
C VAL A 65 -11.11 -11.10 13.69
N ARG A 66 -11.64 -11.28 12.48
CA ARG A 66 -11.30 -10.42 11.33
C ARG A 66 -11.76 -8.98 11.57
N THR A 67 -10.83 -8.04 11.54
CA THR A 67 -11.08 -6.61 11.73
C THR A 67 -10.94 -5.81 10.43
N ASP A 68 -10.09 -6.24 9.50
CA ASP A 68 -9.82 -5.51 8.25
C ASP A 68 -9.27 -6.40 7.13
N PHE A 69 -8.88 -5.80 6.00
CA PHE A 69 -8.10 -6.40 4.93
C PHE A 69 -6.75 -5.71 4.78
N HIS A 70 -5.73 -6.50 4.47
CA HIS A 70 -4.38 -6.03 4.14
C HIS A 70 -4.08 -6.28 2.67
N TRP A 71 -3.38 -5.35 2.03
CA TRP A 71 -3.09 -5.42 0.60
C TRP A 71 -1.59 -5.30 0.32
N TRP A 72 -1.08 -6.11 -0.59
CA TRP A 72 0.30 -6.08 -1.06
C TRP A 72 0.41 -6.54 -2.51
N ASN A 73 1.63 -6.62 -3.06
CA ASN A 73 1.84 -7.08 -4.42
C ASN A 73 2.63 -8.38 -4.48
N ARG A 74 2.34 -9.19 -5.49
CA ARG A 74 3.14 -10.36 -5.86
C ARG A 74 3.66 -10.24 -7.28
N LEU A 75 4.96 -10.40 -7.44
CA LEU A 75 5.67 -10.23 -8.71
C LEU A 75 6.21 -11.56 -9.23
N GLY A 76 6.13 -11.75 -10.56
CA GLY A 76 6.81 -12.83 -11.28
C GLY A 76 6.66 -14.21 -10.64
N MET A 77 7.79 -14.82 -10.24
CA MET A 77 7.90 -16.16 -9.65
C MET A 77 7.33 -16.27 -8.21
N GLY A 78 6.40 -15.40 -7.82
CA GLY A 78 5.78 -15.40 -6.50
C GLY A 78 6.51 -14.55 -5.45
N VAL A 79 7.29 -13.55 -5.87
CA VAL A 79 7.97 -12.64 -4.94
C VAL A 79 6.94 -11.68 -4.33
N GLU A 80 6.69 -11.81 -3.04
CA GLU A 80 5.79 -10.94 -2.28
C GLU A 80 6.51 -9.64 -1.91
N ILE A 81 5.92 -8.49 -2.25
CA ILE A 81 6.38 -7.15 -1.87
C ILE A 81 5.29 -6.48 -1.03
N ASP A 82 5.54 -6.40 0.27
CA ASP A 82 4.68 -5.74 1.25
C ASP A 82 5.48 -4.66 1.99
N LEU A 83 5.40 -3.43 1.47
CA LEU A 83 6.08 -2.27 2.05
C LEU A 83 5.33 -1.66 3.23
N THR A 84 4.20 -2.24 3.63
CA THR A 84 3.36 -1.73 4.71
C THR A 84 3.15 -2.78 5.81
N ARG A 85 4.00 -3.82 5.83
CA ARG A 85 3.92 -4.90 6.80
C ARG A 85 4.15 -4.40 8.22
N GLU A 86 5.00 -3.39 8.37
CA GLU A 86 5.34 -2.78 9.66
C GLU A 86 4.20 -1.99 10.31
N GLN A 87 3.06 -1.82 9.63
CA GLN A 87 1.93 -1.08 10.17
C GLN A 87 1.23 -1.77 11.35
N PHE A 88 1.42 -3.10 11.45
CA PHE A 88 0.70 -3.97 12.36
C PHE A 88 1.42 -4.13 13.70
N GLY A 89 0.65 -4.05 14.78
CA GLY A 89 1.09 -4.42 16.12
C GLY A 89 1.20 -5.94 16.31
N PRO A 90 1.78 -6.40 17.43
CA PRO A 90 1.92 -7.83 17.73
C PRO A 90 0.58 -8.59 17.83
N GLU A 91 -0.52 -7.90 18.11
CA GLU A 91 -1.88 -8.44 18.20
C GLU A 91 -2.59 -8.56 16.85
N GLU A 92 -2.07 -7.90 15.80
CA GLU A 92 -2.66 -7.87 14.46
C GLU A 92 -1.98 -8.92 13.57
N VAL A 93 -2.75 -9.92 13.16
CA VAL A 93 -2.25 -11.03 12.32
C VAL A 93 -2.89 -10.97 10.95
N VAL A 94 -2.07 -10.92 9.89
CA VAL A 94 -2.57 -11.09 8.52
C VAL A 94 -2.60 -12.57 8.17
N VAL A 95 -3.75 -13.03 7.68
CA VAL A 95 -3.98 -14.42 7.27
C VAL A 95 -4.47 -14.48 5.82
N GLY A 96 -4.17 -15.59 5.16
CA GLY A 96 -4.55 -15.81 3.76
C GLY A 96 -3.72 -14.97 2.78
N GLY A 97 -4.34 -14.63 1.66
CA GLY A 97 -3.68 -13.99 0.51
C GLY A 97 -4.29 -14.47 -0.79
N GLU A 98 -5.43 -13.88 -1.16
CA GLU A 98 -6.08 -14.13 -2.45
C GLU A 98 -5.65 -13.09 -3.49
N VAL A 99 -5.49 -13.53 -4.74
CA VAL A 99 -5.26 -12.60 -5.85
C VAL A 99 -6.56 -11.88 -6.15
N VAL A 100 -6.50 -10.56 -6.16
CA VAL A 100 -7.65 -9.69 -6.45
C VAL A 100 -7.42 -9.00 -7.78
N VAL A 101 -8.47 -8.99 -8.62
CA VAL A 101 -8.45 -8.25 -9.88
C VAL A 101 -8.51 -6.76 -9.58
N ARG A 102 -7.56 -6.01 -10.13
CA ARG A 102 -7.57 -4.55 -10.03
C ARG A 102 -8.84 -3.98 -10.69
N PRO A 103 -9.60 -3.10 -10.03
CA PRO A 103 -10.69 -2.39 -10.69
C PRO A 103 -10.19 -1.59 -11.91
N PRO A 104 -10.91 -1.61 -13.04
CA PRO A 104 -10.54 -0.78 -14.18
C PRO A 104 -10.86 0.69 -13.90
N GLY A 105 -9.98 1.60 -14.30
CA GLY A 105 -10.20 3.05 -14.19
C GLY A 105 -10.01 3.58 -12.77
N GLU A 106 -10.92 4.46 -12.34
CA GLU A 106 -10.89 5.06 -11.00
C GLU A 106 -11.16 4.00 -9.92
N LEU A 107 -10.48 4.15 -8.78
CA LEU A 107 -10.69 3.26 -7.65
C LEU A 107 -12.06 3.54 -7.01
N PRO A 108 -12.85 2.51 -6.70
CA PRO A 108 -14.16 2.69 -6.07
C PRO A 108 -14.08 3.21 -4.63
N ARG A 109 -12.90 3.10 -4.00
CA ARG A 109 -12.60 3.62 -2.66
C ARG A 109 -11.17 4.17 -2.68
N LEU A 110 -10.93 5.22 -1.88
CA LEU A 110 -9.62 5.84 -1.66
C LEU A 110 -9.01 6.46 -2.92
N GLN A 111 -9.82 6.88 -3.89
CA GLN A 111 -9.34 7.45 -5.15
C GLN A 111 -8.51 8.71 -4.93
N GLU A 112 -8.92 9.59 -4.01
CA GLU A 112 -8.22 10.84 -3.70
C GLU A 112 -6.89 10.57 -3.00
N GLU A 113 -6.88 9.69 -2.00
CA GLU A 113 -5.69 9.27 -1.26
C GLU A 113 -4.66 8.58 -2.19
N TYR A 114 -5.15 7.69 -3.06
CA TYR A 114 -4.33 7.03 -4.07
C TYR A 114 -3.74 8.05 -5.05
N ALA A 115 -4.54 8.97 -5.59
CA ALA A 115 -4.06 9.98 -6.52
C ALA A 115 -2.99 10.87 -5.86
N LEU A 116 -3.22 11.29 -4.62
CA LEU A 116 -2.27 12.07 -3.85
C LEU A 116 -0.94 11.33 -3.65
N LEU A 117 -0.99 10.06 -3.22
CA LEU A 117 0.20 9.25 -3.03
C LEU A 117 0.94 9.03 -4.35
N ARG A 118 0.21 8.67 -5.41
CA ARG A 118 0.75 8.47 -6.76
C ARG A 118 1.49 9.71 -7.24
N ASP A 119 0.89 10.89 -7.11
CA ASP A 119 1.47 12.13 -7.63
C ASP A 119 2.73 12.53 -6.84
N ARG A 120 2.73 12.35 -5.51
CA ARG A 120 3.92 12.56 -4.66
C ARG A 120 5.06 11.61 -5.02
N VAL A 121 4.74 10.32 -5.25
CA VAL A 121 5.72 9.31 -5.65
C VAL A 121 6.28 9.61 -7.05
N ALA A 122 5.41 9.95 -8.01
CA ALA A 122 5.81 10.30 -9.36
C ALA A 122 6.78 11.50 -9.39
N ALA A 123 6.47 12.55 -8.63
CA ALA A 123 7.35 13.71 -8.48
C ALA A 123 8.74 13.34 -7.93
N LYS A 124 8.81 12.46 -6.92
CA LYS A 124 10.08 11.99 -6.35
C LYS A 124 10.88 11.09 -7.28
N LEU A 125 10.20 10.34 -8.14
CA LEU A 125 10.83 9.48 -9.16
C LEU A 125 11.17 10.25 -10.45
N GLY A 126 10.90 11.56 -10.53
CA GLY A 126 11.14 12.36 -11.73
C GLY A 126 10.25 11.95 -12.91
N ARG A 127 9.05 11.45 -12.62
CA ARG A 127 8.03 11.10 -13.60
C ARG A 127 7.00 12.24 -13.62
N SER A 128 7.14 13.16 -14.58
CA SER A 128 6.20 14.27 -14.84
C SER A 128 5.24 13.92 -15.96
#